data_AF-A0A7X4EGR2-F1
#
_entry.id   AF-A0A7X4EGR2-F1
#
_cell.length_a   1.000
_cell.length_b   1.000
_cell.length_c   1.000
_cell.angle_alpha   90.00
_cell.angle_beta   90.00
_cell.angle_gamma   90.00
#
_symmetry.space_group_name_H-M   'P 1'
#
loop_
_entity.id
_entity.type
_entity.pdbx_description
1 polymer ?
#
loop_
_entity_poly.entity_id
_entity_poly.type
_entity_poly.pdbx_seq_one_letter_code
_entity_poly.pdbx_strand_id
1 'polypeptide(L)'
;MRLRTRDLPVFPVSAGPVRPDVRPDVRAVDPRSFAIGPEDGPRLGLVTLGCDKNTVDSEHMMAALVASGARVTSEVEDAEVVVVNTCGFIDAAKEQSIDTILGACELKARGRVRAVVAVGCMVQRYGAEMEEEIPEVDLFLGIAEMARLVPELRARGLVGETFVPNMERPLRILTSETPHVSYLKVSEGCDHRCAFCAIPHMRGLHRSADLHALVAEARELGEQGVRELNLVSQDTTWYGRDLRRRDRSAPLLHDLLEALVEGTEVDWYRLLYMYPSGITPRLVRLIAREPRLLPYLDMPLQHGSDAVLARMRRPERQATVRERVRWLRDEIDDLTLRTTVIVGFPGETNDDVRIMMDFLEEIRFDRVGAFAYSIEEGTAAAAMPDQVPDQLKAERLEMVMEHQRDLSLESNLARVGTRTQLLVDELTPGEAGHEGVGRTQGQAIEVDGQTLLASAGAARPGDIVEVEIEEAGDYDLFGRVIDA
;
A
#
# COMPACT_ATOMS: atom_id res chain seq x y z
N MET A 1 11.94 -22.89 10.21
CA MET A 1 11.29 -21.72 9.60
C MET A 1 11.97 -21.51 8.26
N ARG A 2 11.39 -22.04 7.17
CA ARG A 2 11.99 -21.96 5.83
C ARG A 2 11.78 -20.54 5.32
N LEU A 3 12.86 -19.82 5.04
CA LEU A 3 12.85 -18.58 4.28
C LEU A 3 12.15 -18.88 2.95
N ARG A 4 11.03 -18.21 2.71
CA ARG A 4 10.19 -18.40 1.52
C ARG A 4 10.90 -17.74 0.35
N THR A 5 11.36 -18.53 -0.59
CA THR A 5 11.93 -18.09 -1.87
C THR A 5 10.78 -18.05 -2.89
N ARG A 6 10.49 -16.89 -3.47
CA ARG A 6 9.41 -16.70 -4.46
C ARG A 6 9.93 -16.02 -5.73
N ASP A 7 9.40 -16.51 -6.84
CA ASP A 7 9.66 -16.07 -8.20
C ASP A 7 8.87 -14.78 -8.52
N LEU A 8 9.57 -13.74 -8.99
CA LEU A 8 8.99 -12.44 -9.38
C LEU A 8 8.69 -12.37 -10.89
N PRO A 9 7.68 -11.59 -11.33
CA PRO A 9 7.27 -11.48 -12.73
C PRO A 9 8.25 -10.69 -13.63
N VAL A 10 8.26 -11.04 -14.93
CA VAL A 10 9.18 -10.50 -15.96
C VAL A 10 8.46 -9.53 -16.90
N PHE A 11 9.18 -8.46 -17.26
CA PHE A 11 8.83 -7.44 -18.25
C PHE A 11 8.37 -7.97 -19.61
N PRO A 12 7.28 -7.44 -20.19
CA PRO A 12 7.13 -7.31 -21.62
C PRO A 12 7.70 -5.96 -22.07
N VAL A 13 8.94 -5.93 -22.58
CA VAL A 13 9.32 -4.88 -23.53
C VAL A 13 8.63 -5.23 -24.85
N SER A 14 7.91 -4.27 -25.42
CA SER A 14 7.00 -4.39 -26.57
C SER A 14 7.36 -5.43 -27.63
N ALA A 15 6.35 -5.95 -28.35
CA ALA A 15 6.51 -6.93 -29.43
C ALA A 15 7.44 -6.52 -30.60
N GLY A 16 7.89 -5.26 -30.65
CA GLY A 16 8.88 -4.78 -31.62
C GLY A 16 10.20 -4.35 -30.95
N PRO A 17 11.36 -4.61 -31.58
CA PRO A 17 12.61 -4.03 -31.12
C PRO A 17 12.54 -2.50 -31.18
N VAL A 18 12.69 -1.84 -30.03
CA VAL A 18 12.67 -0.36 -29.90
C VAL A 18 13.83 0.29 -30.65
N ARG A 19 14.90 -0.46 -30.91
CA ARG A 19 16.03 -0.01 -31.73
C ARG A 19 16.21 -0.84 -33.01
N PRO A 20 16.51 -0.21 -34.15
CA PRO A 20 16.69 -0.88 -35.44
C PRO A 20 17.94 -1.77 -35.52
N ASP A 21 18.85 -1.71 -34.54
CA ASP A 21 20.05 -2.53 -34.42
C ASP A 21 19.83 -3.83 -33.61
N VAL A 22 18.68 -3.98 -32.95
CA VAL A 22 18.33 -5.22 -32.25
C VAL A 22 17.74 -6.21 -33.26
N ARG A 23 18.33 -7.40 -33.36
CA ARG A 23 17.92 -8.37 -34.37
C ARG A 23 16.48 -8.87 -34.09
N PRO A 24 15.65 -9.06 -35.12
CA PRO A 24 14.26 -9.52 -34.95
C PRO A 24 14.13 -10.95 -34.39
N ASP A 25 15.20 -11.73 -34.40
CA ASP A 25 15.26 -13.13 -33.97
C ASP A 25 15.75 -13.33 -32.53
N VAL A 26 16.01 -12.22 -31.80
CA VAL A 26 16.30 -12.28 -30.37
C VAL A 26 15.07 -12.82 -29.66
N ARG A 27 15.19 -14.01 -29.07
CA ARG A 27 14.11 -14.61 -28.26
C ARG A 27 13.86 -13.74 -27.04
N ALA A 28 12.58 -13.52 -26.71
CA ALA A 28 12.20 -13.03 -25.40
C ALA A 28 12.87 -13.90 -24.32
N VAL A 29 13.44 -13.26 -23.31
CA VAL A 29 14.06 -13.96 -22.17
C VAL A 29 13.00 -14.86 -21.53
N ASP A 30 13.35 -16.13 -21.26
CA ASP A 30 12.44 -17.07 -20.60
C ASP A 30 12.09 -16.51 -19.21
N PRO A 31 10.80 -16.23 -18.91
CA PRO A 31 10.37 -15.61 -17.65
C PRO A 31 10.71 -16.40 -16.39
N ARG A 32 11.20 -17.63 -16.53
CA ARG A 32 11.53 -18.57 -15.44
C ARG A 32 13.03 -18.68 -15.18
N SER A 33 13.88 -17.92 -15.88
CA SER A 33 15.33 -17.95 -15.68
C SER A 33 15.82 -16.72 -14.93
N PHE A 34 16.43 -16.98 -13.77
CA PHE A 34 16.74 -16.05 -12.68
C PHE A 34 17.46 -14.75 -13.02
N ALA A 35 17.00 -13.72 -12.29
CA ALA A 35 17.53 -12.39 -12.05
C ALA A 35 17.30 -11.33 -13.14
N ILE A 36 16.78 -10.20 -12.68
CA ILE A 36 16.43 -9.06 -13.53
C ILE A 36 17.63 -8.13 -13.62
N GLY A 37 18.19 -7.96 -14.82
CA GLY A 37 19.38 -7.14 -15.09
C GLY A 37 20.42 -7.89 -15.94
N PRO A 38 21.54 -7.26 -16.30
CA PRO A 38 22.59 -7.93 -17.06
C PRO A 38 23.20 -9.09 -16.27
N GLU A 39 23.53 -10.21 -16.94
CA GLU A 39 24.03 -11.43 -16.28
C GLU A 39 25.30 -11.17 -15.43
N ASP A 40 26.17 -10.29 -15.91
CA ASP A 40 27.43 -9.87 -15.27
C ASP A 40 27.26 -8.66 -14.32
N GLY A 41 26.02 -8.19 -14.11
CA GLY A 41 25.71 -7.08 -13.22
C GLY A 41 25.88 -7.44 -11.74
N PRO A 42 26.24 -6.48 -10.87
CA PRO A 42 26.32 -6.73 -9.43
C PRO A 42 24.96 -7.15 -8.88
N ARG A 43 24.96 -8.23 -8.08
CA ARG A 43 23.73 -8.78 -7.50
C ARG A 43 23.24 -7.93 -6.33
N LEU A 44 22.00 -7.45 -6.40
CA LEU A 44 21.38 -6.64 -5.36
C LEU A 44 20.18 -7.37 -4.77
N GLY A 45 20.12 -7.48 -3.45
CA GLY A 45 18.93 -7.90 -2.72
C GLY A 45 18.23 -6.66 -2.18
N LEU A 46 16.92 -6.57 -2.35
CA LEU A 46 16.11 -5.50 -1.77
C LEU A 46 15.11 -6.12 -0.79
N VAL A 47 15.19 -5.72 0.47
CA VAL A 47 14.23 -6.11 1.51
C VAL A 47 13.30 -4.95 1.78
N THR A 48 12.01 -5.13 1.50
CA THR A 48 10.99 -4.11 1.73
C THR A 48 10.26 -4.41 3.04
N LEU A 49 10.25 -3.43 3.94
CA LEU A 49 9.49 -3.49 5.19
C LEU A 49 8.49 -2.34 5.24
N GLY A 50 7.47 -2.48 6.09
CA GLY A 50 6.50 -1.41 6.35
C GLY A 50 5.24 -1.52 5.50
N CYS A 51 4.91 -0.45 4.78
CA CYS A 51 3.59 -0.26 4.18
C CYS A 51 3.61 -0.24 2.64
N ASP A 52 2.42 -0.23 2.05
CA ASP A 52 2.12 0.01 0.63
C ASP A 52 2.98 1.10 -0.03
N LYS A 53 3.22 2.23 0.64
CA LYS A 53 4.08 3.29 0.11
C LYS A 53 5.55 2.86 0.02
N ASN A 54 6.04 2.12 1.00
CA ASN A 54 7.40 1.56 0.98
C ASN A 54 7.53 0.53 -0.15
N THR A 55 6.47 -0.24 -0.46
CA THR A 55 6.46 -1.13 -1.63
C THR A 55 6.64 -0.34 -2.92
N VAL A 56 5.86 0.72 -3.15
CA VAL A 56 6.04 1.60 -4.33
C VAL A 56 7.46 2.17 -4.39
N ASP A 57 7.99 2.67 -3.26
CA ASP A 57 9.35 3.21 -3.16
C ASP A 57 10.40 2.16 -3.57
N SER A 58 10.24 0.92 -3.10
CA SER A 58 11.11 -0.21 -3.42
C SER A 58 11.08 -0.58 -4.90
N GLU A 59 9.91 -0.57 -5.53
CA GLU A 59 9.77 -0.91 -6.94
C GLU A 59 10.39 0.15 -7.86
N HIS A 60 10.27 1.43 -7.51
CA HIS A 60 11.01 2.52 -8.18
C HIS A 60 12.53 2.38 -8.00
N MET A 61 12.99 2.02 -6.78
CA MET A 61 14.41 1.77 -6.53
C MET A 61 14.94 0.59 -7.36
N MET A 62 14.21 -0.52 -7.40
CA MET A 62 14.55 -1.67 -8.24
C MET A 62 14.67 -1.27 -9.72
N ALA A 63 13.73 -0.49 -10.25
CA ALA A 63 13.76 -0.03 -11.64
C ALA A 63 15.01 0.81 -11.92
N ALA A 64 15.33 1.75 -11.04
CA ALA A 64 16.51 2.60 -11.15
C ALA A 64 17.84 1.83 -11.07
N LEU A 65 17.90 0.81 -10.20
CA LEU A 65 19.08 -0.04 -10.01
C LEU A 65 19.32 -0.93 -11.24
N VAL A 66 18.29 -1.61 -11.74
CA VAL A 66 18.37 -2.45 -12.96
C VAL A 66 18.76 -1.60 -14.17
N ALA A 67 18.16 -0.42 -14.32
CA ALA A 67 18.51 0.53 -15.37
C ALA A 67 19.96 1.05 -15.29
N SER A 68 20.62 0.86 -14.15
CA SER A 68 22.01 1.21 -13.90
C SER A 68 22.94 0.00 -13.98
N GLY A 69 22.47 -1.11 -14.57
CA GLY A 69 23.24 -2.32 -14.82
C GLY A 69 23.34 -3.27 -13.63
N ALA A 70 22.52 -3.11 -12.59
CA ALA A 70 22.46 -4.05 -11.48
C ALA A 70 21.55 -5.24 -11.78
N ARG A 71 21.80 -6.36 -11.08
CA ARG A 71 21.04 -7.60 -11.21
C ARG A 71 20.29 -7.87 -9.91
N VAL A 72 18.95 -7.88 -9.93
CA VAL A 72 18.15 -8.08 -8.71
C VAL A 72 18.01 -9.57 -8.41
N THR A 73 18.20 -9.95 -7.14
CA THR A 73 18.02 -11.32 -6.62
C THR A 73 16.93 -11.34 -5.54
N SER A 74 16.13 -12.42 -5.51
CA SER A 74 15.18 -12.70 -4.42
C SER A 74 15.87 -13.20 -3.15
N GLU A 75 17.06 -13.80 -3.31
CA GLU A 75 17.85 -14.33 -2.20
C GLU A 75 18.87 -13.28 -1.73
N VAL A 76 18.61 -12.69 -0.56
CA VAL A 76 19.53 -11.75 0.13
C VAL A 76 20.92 -12.36 0.30
N GLU A 77 20.96 -13.66 0.47
CA GLU A 77 22.13 -14.50 0.67
C GLU A 77 23.06 -14.61 -0.54
N ASP A 78 22.53 -14.38 -1.74
CA ASP A 78 23.27 -14.38 -3.01
C ASP A 78 23.58 -12.96 -3.49
N ALA A 79 23.14 -11.95 -2.75
CA ALA A 79 23.36 -10.55 -3.07
C ALA A 79 24.78 -10.09 -2.73
N GLU A 80 25.37 -9.28 -3.60
CA GLU A 80 26.59 -8.53 -3.34
C GLU A 80 26.31 -7.24 -2.56
N VAL A 81 25.12 -6.65 -2.70
CA VAL A 81 24.68 -5.52 -1.89
C VAL A 81 23.25 -5.77 -1.43
N VAL A 82 22.99 -5.50 -0.16
CA VAL A 82 21.65 -5.60 0.41
C VAL A 82 21.14 -4.20 0.69
N VAL A 83 20.00 -3.86 0.09
CA VAL A 83 19.25 -2.62 0.38
C VAL A 83 18.08 -2.99 1.28
N VAL A 84 17.96 -2.34 2.44
CA VAL A 84 16.85 -2.53 3.38
C VAL A 84 16.00 -1.26 3.39
N ASN A 85 14.78 -1.33 2.85
CA ASN A 85 13.81 -0.24 2.93
C ASN A 85 13.02 -0.34 4.24
N THR A 86 13.42 0.49 5.19
CA THR A 86 13.00 0.45 6.59
C THR A 86 11.66 1.11 6.85
N CYS A 87 10.97 0.61 7.88
CA CYS A 87 9.79 1.25 8.45
C CYS A 87 10.15 1.91 9.78
N GLY A 88 9.77 3.17 9.97
CA GLY A 88 9.99 3.91 11.21
C GLY A 88 8.73 4.13 12.04
N PHE A 89 7.60 3.57 11.61
CA PHE A 89 6.27 3.80 12.17
C PHE A 89 5.85 2.56 12.97
N ILE A 90 5.51 2.73 14.26
CA ILE A 90 5.30 1.69 15.30
C ILE A 90 6.55 0.90 15.72
N ASP A 91 6.64 0.57 17.01
CA ASP A 91 7.85 -0.02 17.60
C ASP A 91 8.21 -1.40 17.03
N ALA A 92 7.22 -2.28 16.84
CA ALA A 92 7.44 -3.60 16.23
C ALA A 92 8.06 -3.51 14.83
N ALA A 93 7.70 -2.49 14.03
CA ALA A 93 8.26 -2.32 12.69
C ALA A 93 9.68 -1.70 12.72
N LYS A 94 9.99 -0.89 13.76
CA LYS A 94 11.35 -0.39 14.01
C LYS A 94 12.27 -1.54 14.40
N GLU A 95 11.84 -2.39 15.34
CA GLU A 95 12.58 -3.59 15.76
C GLU A 95 12.85 -4.52 14.57
N GLN A 96 11.82 -4.83 13.77
CA GLN A 96 11.97 -5.63 12.55
C GLN A 96 12.98 -5.00 11.56
N SER A 97 12.98 -3.68 11.43
CA SER A 97 13.92 -2.97 10.55
C SER A 97 15.35 -3.08 11.06
N ILE A 98 15.58 -2.93 12.37
CA ILE A 98 16.90 -3.09 13.00
C ILE A 98 17.40 -4.53 12.84
N ASP A 99 16.58 -5.52 13.20
CA ASP A 99 16.94 -6.94 13.10
C ASP A 99 17.32 -7.34 11.67
N THR A 100 16.59 -6.83 10.68
CA THR A 100 16.87 -7.08 9.26
C THR A 100 18.20 -6.45 8.83
N ILE A 101 18.49 -5.22 9.27
CA ILE A 101 19.77 -4.56 9.00
C ILE A 101 20.91 -5.35 9.63
N LEU A 102 20.78 -5.75 10.90
CA LEU A 102 21.80 -6.51 11.62
C LEU A 102 22.05 -7.87 10.96
N GLY A 103 21.01 -8.56 10.50
CA GLY A 103 21.13 -9.80 9.73
C GLY A 103 21.92 -9.61 8.42
N ALA A 104 21.66 -8.51 7.70
CA ALA A 104 22.43 -8.17 6.49
C ALA A 104 23.89 -7.83 6.82
N CYS A 105 24.15 -7.11 7.92
CA CYS A 105 25.50 -6.80 8.40
C CYS A 105 26.26 -8.08 8.80
N GLU A 106 25.58 -9.08 9.37
CA GLU A 106 26.19 -10.38 9.67
C GLU A 106 26.62 -11.12 8.38
N LEU A 107 25.79 -11.09 7.33
CA LEU A 107 26.17 -11.63 6.01
C LEU A 107 27.37 -10.90 5.41
N LYS A 108 27.47 -9.59 5.62
CA LYS A 108 28.64 -8.78 5.23
C LYS A 108 29.89 -9.18 6.01
N ALA A 109 29.79 -9.34 7.33
CA ALA A 109 30.90 -9.77 8.18
C ALA A 109 31.43 -11.17 7.79
N ARG A 110 30.56 -12.05 7.29
CA ARG A 110 30.91 -13.38 6.75
C ARG A 110 31.45 -13.34 5.30
N GLY A 111 31.55 -12.15 4.69
CA GLY A 111 32.05 -11.95 3.33
C GLY A 111 31.09 -12.39 2.21
N ARG A 112 29.82 -12.67 2.53
CA ARG A 112 28.80 -13.02 1.52
C ARG A 112 28.23 -11.78 0.83
N VAL A 113 28.10 -10.69 1.58
CA VAL A 113 27.62 -9.39 1.12
C VAL A 113 28.79 -8.40 1.15
N ARG A 114 28.92 -7.53 0.14
CA ARG A 114 29.96 -6.49 0.07
C ARG A 114 29.53 -5.19 0.72
N ALA A 115 28.25 -4.85 0.64
CA ALA A 115 27.71 -3.64 1.24
C ALA A 115 26.26 -3.79 1.73
N VAL A 116 25.92 -3.08 2.79
CA VAL A 116 24.57 -2.95 3.33
C VAL A 116 24.15 -1.49 3.24
N VAL A 117 22.97 -1.24 2.70
CA VAL A 117 22.38 0.09 2.56
C VAL A 117 21.04 0.11 3.28
N ALA A 118 20.87 1.02 4.23
CA ALA A 118 19.59 1.25 4.86
C ALA A 118 18.93 2.48 4.23
N VAL A 119 17.68 2.34 3.80
CA VAL A 119 16.88 3.43 3.24
C VAL A 119 15.51 3.53 3.93
N GLY A 120 14.78 4.63 3.73
CA GLY A 120 13.36 4.71 4.08
C GLY A 120 13.03 5.49 5.35
N CYS A 121 11.84 5.22 5.93
CA CYS A 121 11.22 6.02 6.99
C CYS A 121 12.08 6.10 8.26
N MET A 122 12.67 4.98 8.68
CA MET A 122 13.42 4.91 9.94
C MET A 122 14.70 5.72 9.84
N VAL A 123 15.42 5.57 8.72
CA VAL A 123 16.65 6.32 8.42
C VAL A 123 16.38 7.83 8.34
N GLN A 124 15.26 8.23 7.73
CA GLN A 124 14.90 9.66 7.65
C GLN A 124 14.71 10.32 9.02
N ARG A 125 14.32 9.55 10.04
CA ARG A 125 14.04 10.04 11.39
C ARG A 125 15.22 9.85 12.35
N TYR A 126 15.88 8.69 12.30
CA TYR A 126 16.88 8.23 13.26
C TYR A 126 18.28 8.05 12.63
N GLY A 127 18.51 8.55 11.41
CA GLY A 127 19.73 8.26 10.65
C GLY A 127 21.03 8.57 11.40
N ALA A 128 21.10 9.70 12.13
CA ALA A 128 22.29 10.06 12.90
C ALA A 128 22.57 9.07 14.05
N GLU A 129 21.54 8.65 14.78
CA GLU A 129 21.68 7.65 15.85
C GLU A 129 22.03 6.27 15.27
N MET A 130 21.43 5.90 14.13
CA MET A 130 21.73 4.64 13.44
C MET A 130 23.18 4.59 12.91
N GLU A 131 23.71 5.72 12.44
CA GLU A 131 25.11 5.83 12.01
C GLU A 131 26.09 5.64 13.18
N GLU A 132 25.72 6.09 14.38
CA GLU A 132 26.52 5.91 15.61
C GLU A 132 26.42 4.47 16.15
N GLU A 133 25.21 3.90 16.18
CA GLU A 133 24.94 2.60 16.81
C GLU A 133 25.21 1.39 15.89
N ILE A 134 25.08 1.55 14.56
CA ILE A 134 25.30 0.47 13.57
C ILE A 134 26.28 0.93 12.47
N PRO A 135 27.55 1.22 12.81
CA PRO A 135 28.55 1.73 11.88
C PRO A 135 28.94 0.71 10.78
N GLU A 136 28.49 -0.53 10.86
CA GLU A 136 28.72 -1.57 9.86
C GLU A 136 27.94 -1.34 8.55
N VAL A 137 26.90 -0.52 8.56
CA VAL A 137 26.12 -0.14 7.38
C VAL A 137 26.90 0.87 6.53
N ASP A 138 26.97 0.66 5.21
CA ASP A 138 27.81 1.47 4.30
C ASP A 138 27.16 2.79 3.85
N LEU A 139 25.83 2.84 3.93
CA LEU A 139 25.06 3.99 3.45
C LEU A 139 23.68 4.03 4.11
N PHE A 140 23.34 5.20 4.63
CA PHE A 140 22.02 5.56 5.12
C PHE A 140 21.43 6.61 4.18
N LEU A 141 20.21 6.40 3.68
CA LEU A 141 19.47 7.39 2.90
C LEU A 141 18.04 7.55 3.40
N GLY A 142 17.65 8.78 3.74
CA GLY A 142 16.26 9.10 3.99
C GLY A 142 15.40 9.01 2.73
N ILE A 143 14.08 9.06 2.89
CA ILE A 143 13.12 9.02 1.77
C ILE A 143 13.36 10.17 0.80
N ALA A 144 13.67 11.36 1.32
CA ALA A 144 13.94 12.53 0.49
C ALA A 144 15.22 12.39 -0.36
N GLU A 145 16.07 11.41 -0.03
CA GLU A 145 17.39 11.20 -0.62
C GLU A 145 17.45 9.95 -1.52
N MET A 146 16.32 9.27 -1.76
CA MET A 146 16.28 8.07 -2.59
C MET A 146 16.89 8.27 -3.99
N ALA A 147 16.78 9.47 -4.57
CA ALA A 147 17.40 9.80 -5.85
C ALA A 147 18.95 9.72 -5.83
N ARG A 148 19.58 9.77 -4.63
CA ARG A 148 21.02 9.62 -4.43
C ARG A 148 21.47 8.16 -4.39
N LEU A 149 20.56 7.18 -4.25
CA LEU A 149 20.92 5.76 -4.12
C LEU A 149 21.84 5.28 -5.22
N VAL A 150 21.44 5.45 -6.49
CA VAL A 150 22.25 5.02 -7.64
C VAL A 150 23.58 5.78 -7.71
N PRO A 151 23.63 7.13 -7.63
CA PRO A 151 24.89 7.87 -7.58
C PRO A 151 25.86 7.42 -6.48
N GLU A 152 25.36 7.18 -5.26
CA GLU A 152 26.16 6.80 -4.10
C GLU A 152 26.71 5.38 -4.22
N LEU A 153 25.91 4.44 -4.74
CA LEU A 153 26.35 3.09 -5.05
C LEU A 153 27.40 3.09 -6.17
N ARG A 154 27.22 3.94 -7.19
CA ARG A 154 28.19 4.06 -8.30
C ARG A 154 29.51 4.61 -7.80
N ALA A 155 29.49 5.64 -6.96
CA ALA A 155 30.70 6.21 -6.36
C ALA A 155 31.48 5.20 -5.52
N ARG A 156 30.81 4.18 -4.97
CA ARG A 156 31.41 3.06 -4.22
C ARG A 156 31.82 1.87 -5.09
N GLY A 157 31.62 1.93 -6.41
CA GLY A 157 31.90 0.82 -7.33
C GLY A 157 31.00 -0.40 -7.11
N LEU A 158 29.77 -0.17 -6.63
CA LEU A 158 28.79 -1.22 -6.31
C LEU A 158 27.73 -1.41 -7.41
N VAL A 159 27.59 -0.45 -8.33
CA VAL A 159 26.76 -0.54 -9.54
C VAL A 159 27.55 -0.04 -10.76
N GLY A 160 27.18 -0.52 -11.95
CA GLY A 160 27.90 -0.22 -13.18
C GLY A 160 27.77 1.23 -13.67
N GLU A 161 28.61 1.58 -14.65
CA GLU A 161 28.49 2.82 -15.43
C GLU A 161 27.48 2.70 -16.58
N THR A 162 26.98 1.49 -16.85
CA THR A 162 25.98 1.23 -17.89
C THR A 162 24.74 2.07 -17.64
N PHE A 163 24.39 2.88 -18.63
CA PHE A 163 23.25 3.78 -18.60
C PHE A 163 22.22 3.30 -19.61
N VAL A 164 21.14 2.69 -19.15
CA VAL A 164 19.95 2.50 -20.00
C VAL A 164 19.31 3.87 -20.20
N PRO A 165 19.00 4.34 -21.42
CA PRO A 165 18.30 5.62 -21.61
C PRO A 165 16.96 5.64 -20.87
N ASN A 166 16.56 6.78 -20.29
CA ASN A 166 15.32 6.87 -19.49
C ASN A 166 14.05 6.39 -20.22
N MET A 167 14.00 6.48 -21.56
CA MET A 167 12.87 6.01 -22.37
C MET A 167 12.82 4.48 -22.54
N GLU A 168 13.90 3.78 -22.21
CA GLU A 168 14.03 2.32 -22.29
C GLU A 168 14.00 1.69 -20.89
N ARG A 169 13.75 2.49 -19.84
CA ARG A 169 13.66 2.01 -18.46
C ARG A 169 12.21 1.70 -18.12
N PRO A 170 11.93 0.58 -17.46
CA PRO A 170 10.66 0.43 -16.81
C PRO A 170 10.52 1.48 -15.71
N LEU A 171 9.33 2.07 -15.57
CA LEU A 171 9.05 2.96 -14.45
C LEU A 171 9.06 2.19 -13.13
N ARG A 172 8.60 0.91 -13.15
CA ARG A 172 8.55 0.03 -11.97
C ARG A 172 8.88 -1.41 -12.30
N ILE A 173 9.39 -2.11 -11.29
CA ILE A 173 9.52 -3.57 -11.28
C ILE A 173 8.64 -4.08 -10.16
N LEU A 174 7.58 -4.82 -10.48
CA LEU A 174 6.63 -5.31 -9.50
C LEU A 174 7.28 -6.33 -8.56
N THR A 175 7.00 -6.17 -7.26
CA THR A 175 7.50 -7.02 -6.17
C THR A 175 6.40 -7.87 -5.53
N SER A 176 5.13 -7.60 -5.87
CA SER A 176 3.97 -8.32 -5.34
C SER A 176 3.89 -9.74 -5.88
N GLU A 177 3.41 -10.66 -5.04
CA GLU A 177 3.10 -12.05 -5.40
C GLU A 177 1.84 -12.16 -6.27
N THR A 178 1.02 -11.10 -6.28
CA THR A 178 -0.17 -10.95 -7.13
C THR A 178 0.12 -9.93 -8.23
N PRO A 179 0.63 -10.36 -9.39
CA PRO A 179 1.13 -9.44 -10.43
C PRO A 179 0.02 -8.60 -11.08
N HIS A 180 -1.24 -9.04 -10.96
CA HIS A 180 -2.42 -8.32 -11.44
C HIS A 180 -2.89 -7.20 -10.50
N VAL A 181 -2.18 -6.95 -9.39
CA VAL A 181 -2.49 -5.89 -8.42
C VAL A 181 -1.25 -5.03 -8.19
N SER A 182 -1.43 -3.72 -8.18
CA SER A 182 -0.36 -2.81 -7.77
C SER A 182 -0.90 -1.60 -7.02
N TYR A 183 0.00 -0.87 -6.37
CA TYR A 183 -0.28 0.37 -5.67
C TYR A 183 0.22 1.55 -6.50
N LEU A 184 -0.51 2.66 -6.59
CA LEU A 184 -0.07 3.88 -7.26
C LEU A 184 0.06 5.00 -6.22
N LYS A 185 1.29 5.44 -5.92
CA LYS A 185 1.53 6.49 -4.93
C LYS A 185 1.31 7.87 -5.54
N VAL A 186 0.18 8.49 -5.24
CA VAL A 186 -0.24 9.76 -5.87
C VAL A 186 0.35 11.01 -5.20
N SER A 187 0.76 10.91 -3.94
CA SER A 187 1.40 11.99 -3.21
C SER A 187 2.25 11.47 -2.05
N GLU A 188 3.15 12.31 -1.55
CA GLU A 188 4.08 12.03 -0.46
C GLU A 188 3.92 13.06 0.67
N GLY A 189 4.10 12.63 1.91
CA GLY A 189 4.01 13.50 3.08
C GLY A 189 2.59 13.93 3.44
N CYS A 190 2.45 14.74 4.48
CA CYS A 190 1.14 15.15 4.99
C CYS A 190 1.19 16.52 5.69
N ASP A 191 0.21 17.38 5.40
CA ASP A 191 0.07 18.71 6.02
C ASP A 191 -0.74 18.67 7.34
N HIS A 192 -1.39 17.55 7.66
CA HIS A 192 -2.18 17.41 8.89
C HIS A 192 -1.29 17.42 10.13
N ARG A 193 -1.79 18.03 11.22
CA ARG A 193 -1.09 18.14 12.50
C ARG A 193 -1.69 17.22 13.56
N CYS A 194 -2.03 15.99 13.15
CA CYS A 194 -2.60 14.97 14.03
C CYS A 194 -1.67 14.75 15.24
N ALA A 195 -2.23 14.74 16.45
CA ALA A 195 -1.43 14.74 17.67
C ALA A 195 -0.58 13.47 17.85
N PHE A 196 -1.03 12.34 17.31
CA PHE A 196 -0.38 11.02 17.39
C PHE A 196 0.56 10.71 16.21
N CYS A 197 0.55 11.52 15.15
CA CYS A 197 1.16 11.14 13.88
C CYS A 197 2.57 11.72 13.72
N ALA A 198 3.57 10.86 13.52
CA ALA A 198 4.97 11.25 13.28
C ALA A 198 5.31 11.43 11.78
N ILE A 199 4.36 11.20 10.87
CA ILE A 199 4.58 11.25 9.42
C ILE A 199 5.20 12.56 8.92
N PRO A 200 4.80 13.77 9.40
CA PRO A 200 5.45 15.01 8.94
C PRO A 200 6.95 15.05 9.22
N HIS A 201 7.42 14.36 10.27
CA HIS A 201 8.85 14.24 10.58
C HIS A 201 9.55 13.19 9.70
N MET A 202 8.84 12.15 9.25
CA MET A 202 9.41 11.04 8.46
C MET A 202 9.31 11.23 6.94
N ARG A 203 8.25 11.86 6.44
CA ARG A 203 7.94 11.97 5.01
C ARG A 203 7.76 13.41 4.55
N GLY A 204 7.82 14.37 5.47
CA GLY A 204 7.71 15.79 5.19
C GLY A 204 6.29 16.27 4.94
N LEU A 205 6.20 17.51 4.44
CA LEU A 205 4.94 18.15 4.06
C LEU A 205 4.37 17.54 2.77
N HIS A 206 3.07 17.74 2.56
CA HIS A 206 2.37 17.17 1.41
C HIS A 206 2.93 17.65 0.08
N ARG A 207 3.25 16.70 -0.80
CA ARG A 207 3.68 16.94 -2.18
C ARG A 207 2.96 15.99 -3.12
N SER A 208 2.17 16.54 -4.03
CA SER A 208 1.47 15.74 -5.05
C SER A 208 2.39 15.39 -6.21
N ALA A 209 2.27 14.17 -6.73
CA ALA A 209 2.95 13.76 -7.95
C ALA A 209 2.31 14.41 -9.18
N ASP A 210 3.10 14.54 -10.25
CA ASP A 210 2.63 15.08 -11.53
C ASP A 210 1.56 14.17 -12.15
N LEU A 211 0.48 14.77 -12.66
CA LEU A 211 -0.65 14.03 -13.21
C LEU A 211 -0.24 13.20 -14.42
N HIS A 212 0.55 13.76 -15.34
CA HIS A 212 0.95 13.05 -16.56
C HIS A 212 1.91 11.91 -16.25
N ALA A 213 2.81 12.10 -15.28
CA ALA A 213 3.66 11.03 -14.78
C ALA A 213 2.85 9.87 -14.16
N LEU A 214 1.83 10.18 -13.35
CA LEU A 214 0.95 9.16 -12.75
C LEU A 214 0.17 8.37 -13.81
N VAL A 215 -0.36 9.04 -14.83
CA VAL A 215 -1.07 8.37 -15.93
C VAL A 215 -0.12 7.50 -16.76
N ALA A 216 1.10 7.96 -17.02
CA ALA A 216 2.11 7.17 -17.71
C ALA A 216 2.51 5.92 -16.90
N GLU A 217 2.74 6.06 -15.59
CA GLU A 217 3.02 4.93 -14.71
C GLU A 217 1.86 3.93 -14.67
N ALA A 218 0.62 4.41 -14.51
CA ALA A 218 -0.57 3.57 -14.50
C ALA A 218 -0.77 2.83 -15.83
N ARG A 219 -0.46 3.47 -16.97
CA ARG A 219 -0.52 2.83 -18.29
C ARG A 219 0.49 1.69 -18.40
N GLU A 220 1.74 1.94 -18.02
CA GLU A 220 2.78 0.91 -18.05
C GLU A 220 2.42 -0.27 -17.14
N LEU A 221 1.88 -0.02 -15.95
CA LEU A 221 1.40 -1.07 -15.05
C LEU A 221 0.28 -1.90 -15.70
N GLY A 222 -0.67 -1.27 -16.38
CA GLY A 222 -1.69 -1.98 -17.17
C GLY A 222 -1.11 -2.84 -18.28
N GLU A 223 -0.10 -2.34 -19.00
CA GLU A 223 0.64 -3.10 -20.03
C GLU A 223 1.42 -4.29 -19.45
N GLN A 224 1.83 -4.23 -18.18
CA GLN A 224 2.45 -5.32 -17.43
C GLN A 224 1.43 -6.35 -16.90
N GLY A 225 0.13 -6.14 -17.11
CA GLY A 225 -0.95 -7.06 -16.71
C GLY A 225 -1.62 -6.71 -15.38
N VAL A 226 -1.34 -5.53 -14.80
CA VAL A 226 -2.06 -5.05 -13.61
C VAL A 226 -3.53 -4.75 -13.99
N ARG A 227 -4.44 -5.37 -13.25
CA ARG A 227 -5.90 -5.25 -13.39
C ARG A 227 -6.50 -4.35 -12.32
N GLU A 228 -5.88 -4.28 -11.12
CA GLU A 228 -6.30 -3.43 -10.01
C GLU A 228 -5.17 -2.48 -9.56
N LEU A 229 -5.43 -1.17 -9.62
CA LEU A 229 -4.57 -0.13 -9.07
C LEU A 229 -5.14 0.48 -7.80
N ASN A 230 -4.41 0.32 -6.70
CA ASN A 230 -4.74 0.88 -5.40
C ASN A 230 -4.08 2.26 -5.25
N LEU A 231 -4.86 3.34 -5.29
CA LEU A 231 -4.33 4.68 -5.12
C LEU A 231 -4.03 4.94 -3.65
N VAL A 232 -2.79 5.30 -3.38
CA VAL A 232 -2.28 5.44 -2.02
C VAL A 232 -1.53 6.75 -1.79
N SER A 233 -1.65 7.25 -0.58
CA SER A 233 -0.87 8.35 -0.01
C SER A 233 -1.13 8.43 1.49
N GLN A 234 -0.65 9.47 2.17
CA GLN A 234 -1.00 9.75 3.56
C GLN A 234 -2.40 10.37 3.72
N ASP A 235 -2.85 11.13 2.72
CA ASP A 235 -4.22 11.64 2.55
C ASP A 235 -4.50 11.84 1.06
N THR A 236 -5.21 10.87 0.47
CA THR A 236 -5.44 10.82 -0.98
C THR A 236 -6.37 11.95 -1.44
N THR A 237 -7.26 12.40 -0.56
CA THR A 237 -8.17 13.51 -0.84
C THR A 237 -7.48 14.88 -0.91
N TRP A 238 -6.24 14.94 -0.45
CA TRP A 238 -5.43 16.16 -0.46
C TRP A 238 -4.65 16.36 -1.77
N TYR A 239 -4.65 15.37 -2.68
CA TYR A 239 -3.99 15.46 -3.97
C TYR A 239 -4.32 16.77 -4.72
N GLY A 240 -3.27 17.41 -5.22
CA GLY A 240 -3.34 18.63 -6.02
C GLY A 240 -3.54 19.93 -5.24
N ARG A 241 -3.86 19.87 -3.94
CA ARG A 241 -4.09 21.09 -3.14
C ARG A 241 -2.82 21.91 -2.91
N ASP A 242 -1.68 21.25 -2.76
CA ASP A 242 -0.35 21.88 -2.70
C ASP A 242 0.00 22.57 -4.03
N LEU A 243 -0.32 21.94 -5.16
CA LEU A 243 -0.15 22.51 -6.50
C LEU A 243 -1.06 23.73 -6.69
N ARG A 244 -2.32 23.65 -6.21
CA ARG A 244 -3.28 24.76 -6.30
C ARG A 244 -2.94 26.01 -5.51
N ARG A 245 -2.07 25.89 -4.49
CA ARG A 245 -1.53 27.06 -3.80
C ARG A 245 -0.64 27.91 -4.72
N ARG A 246 -0.06 27.30 -5.76
CA ARG A 246 0.81 27.96 -6.74
C ARG A 246 0.08 28.27 -8.05
N ASP A 247 -0.74 27.36 -8.52
CA ASP A 247 -1.54 27.52 -9.74
C ASP A 247 -2.98 27.04 -9.54
N ARG A 248 -3.95 27.95 -9.62
CA ARG A 248 -5.38 27.64 -9.44
C ARG A 248 -5.94 26.68 -10.48
N SER A 249 -5.32 26.53 -11.65
CA SER A 249 -5.72 25.53 -12.66
C SER A 249 -5.18 24.12 -12.39
N ALA A 250 -4.30 23.94 -11.39
CA ALA A 250 -3.73 22.63 -11.11
C ALA A 250 -4.83 21.57 -10.83
N PRO A 251 -4.62 20.32 -11.27
CA PRO A 251 -5.59 19.25 -11.11
C PRO A 251 -5.79 18.91 -9.63
N LEU A 252 -6.99 18.41 -9.29
CA LEU A 252 -7.33 17.81 -8.01
C LEU A 252 -7.56 16.30 -8.18
N LEU A 253 -7.88 15.61 -7.09
CA LEU A 253 -8.07 14.15 -7.11
C LEU A 253 -9.06 13.70 -8.19
N HIS A 254 -10.21 14.37 -8.35
CA HIS A 254 -11.18 13.97 -9.38
C HIS A 254 -10.64 14.12 -10.81
N ASP A 255 -9.82 15.15 -11.07
CA ASP A 255 -9.19 15.35 -12.38
C ASP A 255 -8.15 14.24 -12.64
N LEU A 256 -7.42 13.80 -11.61
CA LEU A 256 -6.51 12.65 -11.69
C LEU A 256 -7.27 11.35 -11.98
N LEU A 257 -8.39 11.09 -11.29
CA LEU A 257 -9.20 9.89 -11.51
C LEU A 257 -9.79 9.86 -12.92
N GLU A 258 -10.33 10.99 -13.40
CA GLU A 258 -10.80 11.13 -14.78
C GLU A 258 -9.66 10.83 -15.77
N ALA A 259 -8.46 11.39 -15.55
CA ALA A 259 -7.31 11.16 -16.43
C ALA A 259 -6.76 9.72 -16.39
N LEU A 260 -6.83 9.03 -15.24
CA LEU A 260 -6.41 7.63 -15.13
C LEU A 260 -7.34 6.69 -15.92
N VAL A 261 -8.64 6.89 -15.75
CA VAL A 261 -9.67 6.13 -16.45
C VAL A 261 -9.59 6.38 -17.96
N GLU A 262 -9.49 7.63 -18.39
CA GLU A 262 -9.38 7.96 -19.82
C GLU A 262 -8.04 7.53 -20.43
N GLY A 263 -6.96 7.53 -19.63
CA GLY A 263 -5.60 7.39 -20.11
C GLY A 263 -5.06 5.96 -20.10
N THR A 264 -5.77 4.99 -19.53
CA THR A 264 -5.27 3.62 -19.34
C THR A 264 -6.39 2.59 -19.47
N GLU A 265 -6.02 1.31 -19.61
CA GLU A 265 -6.96 0.18 -19.74
C GLU A 265 -7.10 -0.66 -18.45
N VAL A 266 -6.62 -0.15 -17.31
CA VAL A 266 -6.70 -0.86 -16.02
C VAL A 266 -8.15 -1.02 -15.56
N ASP A 267 -8.60 -2.24 -15.26
CA ASP A 267 -10.02 -2.50 -14.96
C ASP A 267 -10.49 -1.79 -13.69
N TRP A 268 -9.71 -1.83 -12.60
CA TRP A 268 -10.14 -1.36 -11.29
C TRP A 268 -9.18 -0.34 -10.67
N TYR A 269 -9.77 0.71 -10.08
CA TYR A 269 -9.09 1.67 -9.21
C TYR A 269 -9.73 1.67 -7.84
N ARG A 270 -8.92 1.45 -6.80
CA ARG A 270 -9.35 1.50 -5.41
C ARG A 270 -8.79 2.73 -4.72
N LEU A 271 -9.62 3.39 -3.91
CA LEU A 271 -9.24 4.61 -3.19
C LEU A 271 -8.98 4.31 -1.71
N LEU A 272 -7.72 4.46 -1.30
CA LEU A 272 -7.30 4.26 0.09
C LEU A 272 -6.93 5.59 0.76
N TYR A 273 -6.99 5.63 2.09
CA TYR A 273 -6.58 6.79 2.90
C TYR A 273 -7.37 8.07 2.58
N MET A 274 -8.69 7.95 2.53
CA MET A 274 -9.61 9.03 2.15
C MET A 274 -10.07 9.83 3.37
N TYR A 275 -9.50 11.01 3.62
CA TYR A 275 -9.99 11.86 4.70
C TYR A 275 -11.42 12.37 4.42
N PRO A 276 -12.37 12.25 5.37
CA PRO A 276 -13.76 12.64 5.12
C PRO A 276 -13.89 14.11 4.67
N SER A 277 -13.06 15.01 5.22
CA SER A 277 -13.07 16.43 4.90
C SER A 277 -12.71 16.76 3.45
N GLY A 278 -12.04 15.86 2.74
CA GLY A 278 -11.72 16.02 1.32
C GLY A 278 -12.71 15.38 0.35
N ILE A 279 -13.72 14.65 0.85
CA ILE A 279 -14.78 14.06 0.03
C ILE A 279 -15.75 15.16 -0.44
N THR A 280 -15.91 15.28 -1.75
CA THR A 280 -16.77 16.30 -2.38
C THR A 280 -17.89 15.65 -3.20
N PRO A 281 -19.05 16.31 -3.39
CA PRO A 281 -20.13 15.74 -4.21
C PRO A 281 -19.70 15.44 -5.65
N ARG A 282 -18.74 16.19 -6.21
CA ARG A 282 -18.17 15.90 -7.54
C ARG A 282 -17.43 14.57 -7.54
N LEU A 283 -16.62 14.29 -6.51
CA LEU A 283 -15.90 13.03 -6.37
C LEU A 283 -16.89 11.87 -6.21
N VAL A 284 -17.91 12.03 -5.37
CA VAL A 284 -18.94 11.00 -5.15
C VAL A 284 -19.63 10.62 -6.46
N ARG A 285 -20.12 11.61 -7.23
CA ARG A 285 -20.75 11.36 -8.53
C ARG A 285 -19.82 10.75 -9.57
N LEU A 286 -18.51 11.04 -9.49
CA LEU A 286 -17.52 10.42 -10.36
C LEU A 286 -17.37 8.94 -10.04
N ILE A 287 -17.26 8.58 -8.76
CA ILE A 287 -17.18 7.18 -8.32
C ILE A 287 -18.45 6.43 -8.71
N ALA A 288 -19.63 7.02 -8.45
CA ALA A 288 -20.92 6.40 -8.75
C ALA A 288 -21.13 6.07 -10.24
N ARG A 289 -20.62 6.91 -11.15
CA ARG A 289 -20.87 6.77 -12.60
C ARG A 289 -19.83 5.94 -13.34
N GLU A 290 -18.65 5.77 -12.76
CA GLU A 290 -17.50 5.15 -13.43
C GLU A 290 -17.25 3.74 -12.86
N PRO A 291 -17.63 2.66 -13.58
CA PRO A 291 -17.53 1.30 -13.06
C PRO A 291 -16.10 0.84 -12.76
N ARG A 292 -15.08 1.49 -13.35
CA ARG A 292 -13.67 1.20 -13.05
C ARG A 292 -13.22 1.81 -11.73
N LEU A 293 -13.93 2.79 -11.17
CA LEU A 293 -13.69 3.30 -9.82
C LEU A 293 -14.51 2.46 -8.84
N LEU A 294 -13.83 1.62 -8.06
CA LEU A 294 -14.53 0.66 -7.22
C LEU A 294 -15.40 1.36 -6.16
N PRO A 295 -16.58 0.78 -5.82
CA PRO A 295 -17.46 1.28 -4.76
C PRO A 295 -16.86 0.93 -3.38
N TYR A 296 -15.63 1.37 -3.12
CA TYR A 296 -14.87 1.10 -1.92
C TYR A 296 -14.12 2.35 -1.48
N LEU A 297 -14.32 2.77 -0.24
CA LEU A 297 -13.57 3.87 0.35
C LEU A 297 -13.03 3.47 1.73
N ASP A 298 -11.70 3.55 1.88
CA ASP A 298 -11.05 3.52 3.19
C ASP A 298 -10.98 4.94 3.77
N MET A 299 -11.76 5.19 4.81
CA MET A 299 -11.97 6.49 5.44
C MET A 299 -11.48 6.47 6.90
N PRO A 300 -10.18 6.66 7.16
CA PRO A 300 -9.60 6.49 8.49
C PRO A 300 -10.02 7.62 9.45
N LEU A 301 -10.99 7.32 10.33
CA LEU A 301 -11.55 8.27 11.30
C LEU A 301 -10.69 8.46 12.55
N GLN A 302 -9.95 7.42 12.95
CA GLN A 302 -9.14 7.33 14.16
C GLN A 302 -9.94 7.23 15.46
N HIS A 303 -11.10 7.87 15.58
CA HIS A 303 -12.00 7.70 16.73
C HIS A 303 -13.43 8.15 16.38
N GLY A 304 -14.43 7.76 17.18
CA GLY A 304 -15.84 8.18 17.02
C GLY A 304 -16.31 9.30 17.97
N SER A 305 -15.70 9.45 19.14
CA SER A 305 -15.93 10.59 20.06
C SER A 305 -15.32 11.91 19.54
N ASP A 306 -16.15 12.94 19.39
CA ASP A 306 -15.72 14.30 19.02
C ASP A 306 -14.71 14.91 20.00
N ALA A 307 -14.79 14.54 21.29
CA ALA A 307 -13.86 15.00 22.31
C ALA A 307 -12.46 14.39 22.12
N VAL A 308 -12.39 13.08 21.85
CA VAL A 308 -11.13 12.40 21.50
C VAL A 308 -10.58 12.92 20.18
N LEU A 309 -11.41 13.05 19.15
CA LEU A 309 -11.00 13.60 17.84
C LEU A 309 -10.40 15.01 17.97
N ALA A 310 -10.98 15.86 18.82
CA ALA A 310 -10.43 17.18 19.12
C ALA A 310 -9.04 17.09 19.78
N ARG A 311 -8.84 16.20 20.76
CA ARG A 311 -7.52 15.97 21.38
C ARG A 311 -6.51 15.39 20.40
N MET A 312 -6.94 14.50 19.50
CA MET A 312 -6.16 13.98 18.38
C MET A 312 -5.84 15.04 17.32
N ARG A 313 -6.40 16.26 17.43
CA ARG A 313 -6.29 17.35 16.43
C ARG A 313 -6.83 16.95 15.06
N ARG A 314 -7.83 16.08 15.03
CA ARG A 314 -8.57 15.75 13.81
C ARG A 314 -9.50 16.90 13.45
N PRO A 315 -9.59 17.28 12.15
CA PRO A 315 -10.51 18.32 11.72
C PRO A 315 -11.97 17.82 11.66
N GLU A 316 -12.20 16.51 11.51
CA GLU A 316 -13.54 15.94 11.37
C GLU A 316 -14.27 15.76 12.70
N ARG A 317 -15.59 15.86 12.64
CA ARG A 317 -16.54 15.56 13.74
C ARG A 317 -17.61 14.61 13.23
N GLN A 318 -18.36 13.96 14.13
CA GLN A 318 -19.41 13.02 13.75
C GLN A 318 -20.40 13.63 12.74
N ALA A 319 -20.77 14.90 12.90
CA ALA A 319 -21.68 15.60 11.97
C ALA A 319 -21.13 15.65 10.54
N THR A 320 -19.84 15.93 10.37
CA THR A 320 -19.19 15.94 9.05
C THR A 320 -19.15 14.54 8.47
N VAL A 321 -18.78 13.53 9.27
CA VAL A 321 -18.70 12.14 8.82
C VAL A 321 -20.08 11.63 8.37
N ARG A 322 -21.14 11.86 9.17
CA ARG A 322 -22.53 11.53 8.80
C ARG A 322 -22.93 12.17 7.47
N GLU A 323 -22.60 13.44 7.27
CA GLU A 323 -22.89 14.13 6.01
C GLU A 323 -22.21 13.45 4.82
N ARG A 324 -20.92 13.09 4.94
CA ARG A 324 -20.17 12.45 3.84
C ARG A 324 -20.63 11.03 3.57
N VAL A 325 -20.89 10.24 4.61
CA VAL A 325 -21.44 8.89 4.48
C VAL A 325 -22.78 8.92 3.79
N ARG A 326 -23.66 9.86 4.16
CA ARG A 326 -24.95 10.05 3.47
C ARG A 326 -24.75 10.33 1.98
N TRP A 327 -23.88 11.28 1.61
CA TRP A 327 -23.62 11.55 0.19
C TRP A 327 -23.15 10.30 -0.56
N LEU A 328 -22.26 9.52 0.05
CA LEU A 328 -21.72 8.31 -0.57
C LEU A 328 -22.82 7.25 -0.75
N ARG A 329 -23.60 6.95 0.29
CA ARG A 329 -24.67 5.94 0.24
C ARG A 329 -25.87 6.32 -0.60
N ASP A 330 -26.15 7.61 -0.73
CA ASP A 330 -27.27 8.10 -1.56
C ASP A 330 -26.97 7.97 -3.06
N GLU A 331 -25.69 7.86 -3.46
CA GLU A 331 -25.25 7.92 -4.86
C GLU A 331 -24.49 6.69 -5.33
N ILE A 332 -23.83 5.94 -4.44
CA ILE A 332 -22.98 4.78 -4.79
C ILE A 332 -23.66 3.51 -4.28
N ASP A 333 -24.15 2.70 -5.22
CA ASP A 333 -24.66 1.36 -4.95
C ASP A 333 -23.54 0.40 -4.52
N ASP A 334 -23.87 -0.58 -3.69
CA ASP A 334 -22.94 -1.62 -3.19
C ASP A 334 -21.65 -1.07 -2.55
N LEU A 335 -21.74 0.13 -1.97
CA LEU A 335 -20.62 0.81 -1.32
C LEU A 335 -20.11 0.04 -0.10
N THR A 336 -18.82 -0.29 -0.13
CA THR A 336 -18.08 -0.75 1.04
C THR A 336 -17.33 0.41 1.71
N LEU A 337 -17.57 0.62 3.00
CA LEU A 337 -16.86 1.59 3.82
C LEU A 337 -15.92 0.90 4.80
N ARG A 338 -14.64 1.22 4.69
CA ARG A 338 -13.61 0.84 5.66
C ARG A 338 -13.23 2.03 6.53
N THR A 339 -12.90 1.79 7.79
CA THR A 339 -12.25 2.78 8.64
C THR A 339 -11.20 2.14 9.54
N THR A 340 -10.41 3.00 10.17
CA THR A 340 -9.45 2.64 11.20
C THR A 340 -9.72 3.46 12.46
N VAL A 341 -9.68 2.83 13.63
CA VAL A 341 -9.80 3.48 14.93
C VAL A 341 -8.61 3.17 15.84
N ILE A 342 -8.33 4.08 16.77
CA ILE A 342 -7.28 3.97 17.78
C ILE A 342 -7.94 4.02 19.15
N VAL A 343 -7.73 3.00 19.97
CA VAL A 343 -8.18 2.95 21.36
C VAL A 343 -7.03 3.28 22.32
N GLY A 344 -7.37 3.80 23.49
CA GLY A 344 -6.41 4.13 24.53
C GLY A 344 -5.64 5.42 24.26
N PHE A 345 -6.22 6.34 23.47
CA PHE A 345 -5.61 7.65 23.26
C PHE A 345 -5.54 8.44 24.59
N PRO A 346 -4.55 9.33 24.80
CA PRO A 346 -4.43 10.06 26.06
C PRO A 346 -5.71 10.82 26.44
N GLY A 347 -6.21 10.55 27.64
CA GLY A 347 -7.47 11.08 28.19
C GLY A 347 -8.75 10.38 27.73
N GLU A 348 -8.67 9.28 26.98
CA GLU A 348 -9.83 8.50 26.54
C GLU A 348 -10.52 7.79 27.71
N THR A 349 -11.81 8.05 27.87
CA THR A 349 -12.66 7.48 28.92
C THR A 349 -13.48 6.29 28.41
N ASN A 350 -14.10 5.53 29.31
CA ASN A 350 -15.00 4.44 28.89
C ASN A 350 -16.25 4.95 28.15
N ASP A 351 -16.70 6.17 28.46
CA ASP A 351 -17.81 6.80 27.72
C ASP A 351 -17.39 7.17 26.30
N ASP A 352 -16.16 7.64 26.10
CA ASP A 352 -15.60 7.90 24.76
C ASP A 352 -15.59 6.62 23.89
N VAL A 353 -15.18 5.49 24.47
CA VAL A 353 -15.18 4.18 23.78
C VAL A 353 -16.59 3.75 23.42
N ARG A 354 -17.56 3.90 24.34
CA ARG A 354 -18.98 3.61 24.07
C ARG A 354 -19.51 4.49 22.94
N ILE A 355 -19.27 5.81 22.99
CA ILE A 355 -19.65 6.74 21.91
C ILE A 355 -19.04 6.32 20.58
N MET A 356 -17.80 5.83 20.58
CA MET A 356 -17.17 5.35 19.36
C MET A 356 -17.85 4.09 18.82
N MET A 357 -18.14 3.09 19.65
CA MET A 357 -18.84 1.87 19.22
C MET A 357 -20.24 2.20 18.70
N ASP A 358 -21.02 2.98 19.44
CA ASP A 358 -22.35 3.46 19.02
C ASP A 358 -22.26 4.16 17.64
N PHE A 359 -21.19 4.94 17.41
CA PHE A 359 -21.00 5.65 16.15
C PHE A 359 -20.59 4.72 14.99
N LEU A 360 -19.77 3.69 15.24
CA LEU A 360 -19.42 2.68 14.24
C LEU A 360 -20.66 1.86 13.83
N GLU A 361 -21.50 1.48 14.80
CA GLU A 361 -22.76 0.79 14.57
C GLU A 361 -23.75 1.67 13.79
N GLU A 362 -23.93 2.94 14.19
CA GLU A 362 -24.81 3.90 13.49
C GLU A 362 -24.40 4.06 12.03
N ILE A 363 -23.11 4.27 11.79
CA ILE A 363 -22.58 4.44 10.44
C ILE A 363 -22.56 3.12 9.68
N ARG A 364 -22.60 1.94 10.33
CA ARG A 364 -22.51 0.62 9.68
C ARG A 364 -21.28 0.53 8.78
N PHE A 365 -20.08 0.69 9.34
CA PHE A 365 -18.85 0.42 8.58
C PHE A 365 -18.71 -1.08 8.32
N ASP A 366 -18.50 -1.45 7.05
CA ASP A 366 -18.32 -2.84 6.63
C ASP A 366 -17.02 -3.44 7.16
N ARG A 367 -15.98 -2.60 7.27
CA ARG A 367 -14.65 -3.00 7.74
C ARG A 367 -14.15 -1.97 8.76
N VAL A 368 -13.72 -2.43 9.93
CA VAL A 368 -13.02 -1.58 10.91
C VAL A 368 -11.75 -2.27 11.36
N GLY A 369 -10.62 -1.61 11.16
CA GLY A 369 -9.37 -1.95 11.84
C GLY A 369 -9.26 -1.16 13.14
N ALA A 370 -8.95 -1.82 14.26
CA ALA A 370 -8.68 -1.15 15.53
C ALA A 370 -7.23 -1.37 15.96
N PHE A 371 -6.61 -0.34 16.53
CA PHE A 371 -5.25 -0.39 17.04
C PHE A 371 -5.17 0.22 18.44
N ALA A 372 -4.34 -0.35 19.32
CA ALA A 372 -3.99 0.31 20.57
C ALA A 372 -3.07 1.50 20.27
N TYR A 373 -3.30 2.62 20.96
CA TYR A 373 -2.43 3.80 20.86
C TYR A 373 -1.00 3.44 21.30
N SER A 374 -0.06 3.61 20.37
CA SER A 374 1.38 3.50 20.58
C SER A 374 1.99 4.90 20.71
N ILE A 375 2.86 5.06 21.72
CA ILE A 375 3.51 6.33 22.00
C ILE A 375 4.65 6.53 21.01
N GLU A 376 4.57 7.57 20.20
CA GLU A 376 5.62 7.93 19.26
C GLU A 376 6.36 9.18 19.71
N GLU A 377 7.68 9.09 19.88
CA GLU A 377 8.52 10.19 20.35
C GLU A 377 8.38 11.46 19.49
N GLY A 378 8.39 12.64 20.13
CA GLY A 378 8.28 13.90 19.42
C GLY A 378 6.87 14.20 18.85
N THR A 379 5.90 13.31 19.05
CA THR A 379 4.49 13.61 18.76
C THR A 379 3.87 14.41 19.91
N ALA A 380 2.82 15.18 19.62
CA ALA A 380 2.14 15.97 20.64
C ALA A 380 1.41 15.09 21.67
N ALA A 381 0.93 13.91 21.25
CA ALA A 381 0.24 12.95 22.09
C ALA A 381 1.19 12.26 23.09
N ALA A 382 2.47 12.06 22.74
CA ALA A 382 3.45 11.49 23.66
C ALA A 382 3.69 12.36 24.92
N ALA A 383 3.57 13.68 24.78
CA ALA A 383 3.74 14.63 25.89
C ALA A 383 2.45 14.87 26.71
N MET A 384 1.34 14.21 26.40
CA MET A 384 0.08 14.40 27.13
C MET A 384 0.13 13.68 28.49
N PRO A 385 -0.37 14.30 29.59
CA PRO A 385 -0.25 13.76 30.95
C PRO A 385 -1.17 12.56 31.24
N ASP A 386 -2.27 12.39 30.50
CA ASP A 386 -3.31 11.38 30.78
C ASP A 386 -3.14 10.10 29.94
N GLN A 387 -1.95 9.50 29.95
CA GLN A 387 -1.69 8.26 29.22
C GLN A 387 -2.52 7.10 29.79
N VAL A 388 -3.13 6.31 28.90
CA VAL A 388 -3.91 5.12 29.27
C VAL A 388 -2.95 3.93 29.49
N PRO A 389 -3.10 3.12 30.55
CA PRO A 389 -2.28 1.92 30.75
C PRO A 389 -2.49 0.87 29.65
N ASP A 390 -1.44 0.16 29.23
CA ASP A 390 -1.49 -0.78 28.11
C ASP A 390 -2.49 -1.93 28.31
N GLN A 391 -2.65 -2.41 29.55
CA GLN A 391 -3.69 -3.40 29.87
C GLN A 391 -5.09 -2.90 29.50
N LEU A 392 -5.42 -1.65 29.85
CA LEU A 392 -6.72 -1.06 29.53
C LEU A 392 -6.86 -0.80 28.03
N LYS A 393 -5.77 -0.49 27.32
CA LYS A 393 -5.80 -0.39 25.85
C LYS A 393 -6.13 -1.75 25.21
N ALA A 394 -5.52 -2.83 25.70
CA ALA A 394 -5.77 -4.18 25.22
C ALA A 394 -7.22 -4.63 25.47
N GLU A 395 -7.75 -4.39 26.67
CA GLU A 395 -9.16 -4.67 27.01
C GLU A 395 -10.14 -3.91 26.10
N ARG A 396 -9.87 -2.62 25.82
CA ARG A 396 -10.68 -1.81 24.90
C ARG A 396 -10.56 -2.28 23.45
N LEU A 397 -9.37 -2.69 23.04
CA LEU A 397 -9.13 -3.20 21.69
C LEU A 397 -9.94 -4.48 21.46
N GLU A 398 -9.89 -5.42 22.40
CA GLU A 398 -10.68 -6.66 22.35
C GLU A 398 -12.19 -6.36 22.29
N MET A 399 -12.67 -5.45 23.14
CA MET A 399 -14.08 -5.03 23.15
C MET A 399 -14.54 -4.46 21.80
N VAL A 400 -13.76 -3.57 21.20
CA VAL A 400 -14.09 -2.95 19.90
C VAL A 400 -14.04 -3.97 18.77
N MET A 401 -13.04 -4.86 18.77
CA MET A 401 -12.89 -5.89 17.74
C MET A 401 -14.00 -6.94 17.81
N GLU A 402 -14.44 -7.35 19.00
CA GLU A 402 -15.56 -8.29 19.16
C GLU A 402 -16.88 -7.65 18.69
N HIS A 403 -17.15 -6.40 19.05
CA HIS A 403 -18.33 -5.68 18.55
C HIS A 403 -18.31 -5.52 17.02
N GLN A 404 -17.14 -5.23 16.44
CA GLN A 404 -17.01 -5.14 14.99
C GLN A 404 -17.17 -6.50 14.29
N ARG A 405 -16.73 -7.60 14.93
CA ARG A 405 -16.89 -8.95 14.36
C ARG A 405 -18.36 -9.24 14.07
N ASP A 406 -19.26 -8.89 14.99
CA ASP A 406 -20.70 -9.06 14.81
C ASP A 406 -21.23 -8.22 13.63
N LEU A 407 -20.86 -6.94 13.56
CA LEU A 407 -21.26 -6.04 12.47
C LEU A 407 -20.73 -6.49 11.10
N SER A 408 -19.49 -6.99 11.06
CA SER A 408 -18.85 -7.52 9.85
C SER A 408 -19.58 -8.77 9.35
N LEU A 409 -19.91 -9.69 10.25
CA LEU A 409 -20.69 -10.88 9.93
C LEU A 409 -22.08 -10.53 9.39
N GLU A 410 -22.78 -9.57 10.02
CA GLU A 410 -24.08 -9.10 9.52
C GLU A 410 -23.99 -8.51 8.11
N SER A 411 -22.97 -7.68 7.83
CA SER A 411 -22.76 -7.11 6.49
C SER A 411 -22.48 -8.22 5.47
N ASN A 412 -21.60 -9.16 5.80
CA ASN A 412 -21.28 -10.28 4.92
C ASN A 412 -22.47 -11.21 4.66
N LEU A 413 -23.28 -11.52 5.69
CA LEU A 413 -24.49 -12.33 5.54
C LEU A 413 -25.52 -11.67 4.62
N ALA A 414 -25.62 -10.33 4.61
CA ALA A 414 -26.48 -9.60 3.69
C ALA A 414 -26.04 -9.74 2.21
N ARG A 415 -24.80 -10.18 1.96
CA ARG A 415 -24.29 -10.44 0.61
C ARG A 415 -24.62 -11.85 0.11
N VAL A 416 -25.06 -12.77 0.97
CA VAL A 416 -25.39 -14.14 0.55
C VAL A 416 -26.57 -14.13 -0.43
N GLY A 417 -26.42 -14.84 -1.55
CA GLY A 417 -27.35 -14.87 -2.67
C GLY A 417 -27.21 -13.71 -3.66
N THR A 418 -26.28 -12.77 -3.41
CA THR A 418 -25.99 -11.70 -4.37
C THR A 418 -24.95 -12.14 -5.40
N ARG A 419 -24.92 -11.42 -6.52
CA ARG A 419 -23.90 -11.57 -7.56
C ARG A 419 -22.98 -10.37 -7.56
N THR A 420 -21.68 -10.60 -7.66
CA THR A 420 -20.69 -9.53 -7.64
C THR A 420 -19.50 -9.91 -8.52
N GLN A 421 -18.73 -8.91 -8.95
CA GLN A 421 -17.47 -9.16 -9.64
C GLN A 421 -16.37 -9.50 -8.63
N LEU A 422 -15.51 -10.44 -9.03
CA LEU A 422 -14.39 -10.92 -8.24
C LEU A 422 -13.14 -11.01 -9.12
N LEU A 423 -12.03 -10.48 -8.61
CA LEU A 423 -10.70 -10.64 -9.18
C LEU A 423 -10.05 -11.87 -8.57
N VAL A 424 -9.70 -12.85 -9.41
CA VAL A 424 -9.07 -14.11 -8.95
C VAL A 424 -7.61 -13.85 -8.63
N ASP A 425 -7.17 -14.12 -7.40
CA ASP A 425 -5.79 -13.89 -6.97
C ASP A 425 -4.94 -15.16 -7.07
N GLU A 426 -5.47 -16.30 -6.63
CA GLU A 426 -4.75 -17.57 -6.60
C GLU A 426 -5.71 -18.73 -6.86
N LEU A 427 -5.22 -19.79 -7.51
CA LEU A 427 -5.93 -21.06 -7.65
C LEU A 427 -5.20 -22.14 -6.84
N THR A 428 -5.93 -22.84 -6.00
CA THR A 428 -5.41 -23.88 -5.10
C THR A 428 -6.17 -25.20 -5.31
N PRO A 429 -6.04 -25.83 -6.48
CA PRO A 429 -6.82 -27.03 -6.80
C PRO A 429 -6.48 -28.18 -5.83
N GLY A 430 -7.47 -28.59 -5.03
CA GLY A 430 -7.44 -29.86 -4.30
C GLY A 430 -6.82 -29.87 -2.90
N GLU A 431 -6.43 -28.73 -2.31
CA GLU A 431 -5.75 -28.71 -1.00
C GLU A 431 -6.59 -28.17 0.18
N ALA A 432 -7.73 -27.48 -0.05
CA ALA A 432 -8.41 -26.76 1.04
C ALA A 432 -9.95 -26.67 0.95
N GLY A 433 -10.63 -27.57 0.21
CA GLY A 433 -12.10 -27.52 0.09
C GLY A 433 -12.65 -26.36 -0.75
N HIS A 434 -11.77 -25.53 -1.32
CA HIS A 434 -12.03 -24.53 -2.34
C HIS A 434 -10.99 -24.67 -3.48
N GLU A 435 -11.34 -24.22 -4.68
CA GLU A 435 -10.50 -24.30 -5.88
C GLU A 435 -9.63 -23.05 -6.09
N GLY A 436 -9.94 -21.95 -5.41
CA GLY A 436 -9.15 -20.73 -5.48
C GLY A 436 -9.59 -19.67 -4.49
N VAL A 437 -8.91 -18.54 -4.55
CA VAL A 437 -9.12 -17.37 -3.71
C VAL A 437 -9.11 -16.13 -4.59
N GLY A 438 -10.02 -15.19 -4.31
CA GLY A 438 -10.01 -13.89 -4.93
C GLY A 438 -10.67 -12.84 -4.06
N ARG A 439 -10.84 -11.65 -4.63
CA ARG A 439 -11.39 -10.49 -3.92
C ARG A 439 -12.51 -9.86 -4.72
N THR A 440 -13.63 -9.64 -4.05
CA THR A 440 -14.73 -8.84 -4.60
C THR A 440 -14.34 -7.37 -4.70
N GLN A 441 -15.15 -6.58 -5.41
CA GLN A 441 -14.98 -5.12 -5.46
C GLN A 441 -14.91 -4.47 -4.06
N GLY A 442 -15.55 -5.06 -3.05
CA GLY A 442 -15.54 -4.64 -1.65
C GLY A 442 -14.37 -5.18 -0.80
N GLN A 443 -13.38 -5.86 -1.38
CA GLN A 443 -12.25 -6.45 -0.66
C GLN A 443 -10.90 -5.90 -1.17
N ALA A 444 -10.21 -5.11 -0.35
CA ALA A 444 -8.84 -4.71 -0.64
C ALA A 444 -7.85 -5.87 -0.41
N ILE A 445 -6.69 -5.83 -1.05
CA ILE A 445 -5.64 -6.82 -0.86
C ILE A 445 -4.98 -6.66 0.53
N GLU A 446 -4.59 -7.78 1.16
CA GLU A 446 -3.85 -7.87 2.44
C GLU A 446 -4.50 -7.30 3.71
N VAL A 447 -5.38 -6.30 3.59
CA VAL A 447 -5.94 -5.54 4.74
C VAL A 447 -7.35 -5.96 5.14
N ASP A 448 -7.93 -6.85 4.36
CA ASP A 448 -9.36 -7.10 4.24
C ASP A 448 -9.57 -8.63 4.06
N GLY A 449 -10.78 -9.13 4.32
CA GLY A 449 -11.09 -10.56 4.12
C GLY A 449 -11.05 -10.97 2.65
N GLN A 450 -11.03 -12.27 2.40
CA GLN A 450 -10.95 -12.86 1.06
C GLN A 450 -12.25 -13.56 0.68
N THR A 451 -12.40 -13.89 -0.60
CA THR A 451 -13.50 -14.74 -1.08
C THR A 451 -12.94 -16.07 -1.55
N LEU A 452 -13.36 -17.14 -0.89
CA LEU A 452 -12.98 -18.51 -1.19
C LEU A 452 -13.91 -19.06 -2.28
N LEU A 453 -13.33 -19.52 -3.39
CA LEU A 453 -14.08 -20.02 -4.54
C LEU A 453 -14.26 -21.53 -4.42
N ALA A 454 -15.47 -21.99 -4.14
CA ALA A 454 -15.81 -23.42 -4.12
C ALA A 454 -15.61 -24.07 -5.50
N SER A 455 -15.90 -23.32 -6.56
CA SER A 455 -15.62 -23.67 -7.96
C SER A 455 -15.07 -22.45 -8.68
N ALA A 456 -13.88 -22.57 -9.26
CA ALA A 456 -13.22 -21.52 -10.04
C ALA A 456 -13.51 -21.61 -11.55
N GLY A 457 -14.17 -22.69 -12.00
CA GLY A 457 -14.49 -22.92 -13.40
C GLY A 457 -13.24 -22.90 -14.29
N ALA A 458 -13.28 -22.12 -15.37
CA ALA A 458 -12.13 -21.93 -16.28
C ALA A 458 -11.32 -20.65 -15.97
N ALA A 459 -11.56 -19.99 -14.84
CA ALA A 459 -10.88 -18.74 -14.49
C ALA A 459 -9.38 -18.96 -14.25
N ARG A 460 -8.59 -17.91 -14.44
CA ARG A 460 -7.15 -17.87 -14.13
C ARG A 460 -6.85 -16.70 -13.20
N PRO A 461 -5.73 -16.73 -12.46
CA PRO A 461 -5.27 -15.56 -11.71
C PRO A 461 -5.21 -14.31 -12.60
N GLY A 462 -5.76 -13.20 -12.09
CA GLY A 462 -5.91 -11.94 -12.83
C GLY A 462 -7.17 -11.84 -13.70
N ASP A 463 -7.98 -12.89 -13.83
CA ASP A 463 -9.29 -12.77 -14.49
C ASP A 463 -10.30 -12.13 -13.52
N ILE A 464 -11.16 -11.25 -14.05
CA ILE A 464 -12.32 -10.71 -13.34
C ILE A 464 -13.55 -11.49 -13.78
N VAL A 465 -14.21 -12.14 -12.83
CA VAL A 465 -15.33 -13.07 -13.05
C VAL A 465 -16.54 -12.68 -12.22
N GLU A 466 -17.74 -13.08 -12.67
CA GLU A 466 -18.97 -12.93 -11.88
C GLU A 466 -19.12 -14.13 -10.95
N VAL A 467 -19.38 -13.86 -9.67
CA VAL A 467 -19.55 -14.89 -8.64
C VAL A 467 -20.88 -14.73 -7.91
N GLU A 468 -21.48 -15.86 -7.55
CA GLU A 468 -22.59 -15.92 -6.60
C GLU A 468 -22.01 -16.17 -5.20
N ILE A 469 -22.36 -15.32 -4.24
CA ILE A 469 -21.97 -15.53 -2.83
C ILE A 469 -22.95 -16.55 -2.22
N GLU A 470 -22.43 -17.67 -1.72
CA GLU A 470 -23.24 -18.77 -1.17
C GLU A 470 -23.23 -18.78 0.36
N GLU A 471 -22.09 -18.45 0.96
CA GLU A 471 -21.93 -18.41 2.42
C GLU A 471 -21.02 -17.24 2.83
N ALA A 472 -21.06 -16.90 4.11
CA ALA A 472 -20.31 -15.79 4.69
C ALA A 472 -19.78 -16.17 6.07
N GLY A 473 -18.51 -15.86 6.31
CA GLY A 473 -17.87 -15.84 7.62
C GLY A 473 -17.84 -14.44 8.22
N ASP A 474 -17.13 -14.29 9.34
CA ASP A 474 -16.96 -13.00 10.01
C ASP A 474 -16.21 -11.99 9.13
N TYR A 475 -15.18 -12.44 8.40
CA TYR A 475 -14.42 -11.59 7.48
C TYR A 475 -14.40 -12.10 6.03
N ASP A 476 -14.47 -13.41 5.84
CA ASP A 476 -14.37 -14.05 4.54
C ASP A 476 -15.74 -14.35 3.92
N LEU A 477 -15.78 -14.43 2.60
CA LEU A 477 -16.95 -14.87 1.83
C LEU A 477 -16.65 -16.19 1.14
N PHE A 478 -17.71 -16.95 0.83
CA PHE A 478 -17.63 -18.17 0.07
C PHE A 478 -18.57 -18.06 -1.11
N GLY A 479 -18.07 -18.39 -2.30
CA GLY A 479 -18.87 -18.29 -3.50
C GLY A 479 -18.40 -19.21 -4.60
N ARG A 480 -19.13 -19.18 -5.71
CA ARG A 480 -18.80 -19.93 -6.90
C ARG A 480 -18.85 -19.04 -8.13
N VAL A 481 -17.97 -19.31 -9.09
CA VAL A 481 -18.01 -18.65 -10.40
C VAL A 481 -19.29 -19.07 -11.11
N ILE A 482 -20.01 -18.07 -11.64
CA ILE A 482 -21.15 -18.30 -12.51
C ILE A 482 -20.57 -18.35 -13.93
N ASP A 483 -20.47 -19.55 -14.53
CA ASP A 483 -20.07 -19.68 -15.92
C ASP A 483 -21.04 -18.88 -16.82
N ALA A 484 -20.49 -18.08 -17.73
CA ALA A 484 -21.23 -17.31 -18.73
C ALA A 484 -21.65 -18.17 -19.95
#